data_AF-A0A9D8H4Y0-F1
#
_entry.id   AF-A0A9D8H4Y0-F1
#
_cell.length_a   1.000
_cell.length_b   1.000
_cell.length_c   1.000
_cell.angle_alpha   90.00
_cell.angle_beta   90.00
_cell.angle_gamma   90.00
#
_symmetry.space_group_name_H-M   'P 1'
#
loop_
_entity.id
_entity.type
_entity.pdbx_description
1 polymer ?
#
loop_
_entity_poly.entity_id
_entity_poly.type
_entity_poly.pdbx_seq_one_letter_code
_entity_poly.pdbx_strand_id
1 'polypeptide(L)' 'WMESAARAGQGECGTVRSKLGRYHRGLLSRKKRAAVAVHLADCDSCQSCYVELVELFGHRIERPRRNGKADQ' A
#
# COMPACT_ATOMS: atom_id res chain seq x y z
N TRP A 1 17.43 9.35 -23.44
CA TRP A 1 17.58 8.31 -22.40
C TRP A 1 16.44 8.50 -21.40
N MET A 2 15.84 7.40 -20.92
CA MET A 2 14.67 7.28 -20.03
C MET A 2 13.28 7.18 -20.67
N GLU A 3 13.04 6.10 -21.42
CA GLU A 3 11.68 5.57 -21.65
C GLU A 3 11.74 4.03 -21.63
N SER A 4 11.95 3.43 -20.46
CA SER A 4 12.22 1.98 -20.34
C SER A 4 11.26 1.17 -19.47
N ALA A 5 10.07 1.64 -19.07
CA ALA A 5 9.20 0.79 -18.24
C ALA A 5 7.67 1.01 -18.31
N ALA A 6 7.14 1.72 -19.31
CA ALA A 6 5.75 2.21 -19.22
C ALA A 6 4.64 1.25 -19.71
N ARG A 7 4.93 0.07 -20.29
CA ARG A 7 3.90 -0.70 -21.02
C ARG A 7 3.50 -2.08 -20.50
N ALA A 8 4.22 -2.66 -19.54
CA ALA A 8 3.80 -3.95 -18.94
C ALA A 8 2.95 -3.79 -17.65
N GLY A 9 3.03 -2.64 -16.97
CA GLY A 9 2.57 -2.51 -15.59
C GLY A 9 1.14 -2.00 -15.35
N GLN A 10 0.40 -1.49 -16.34
CA GLN A 10 -0.86 -0.77 -16.02
C GLN A 10 -1.96 -1.67 -15.41
N GLY A 11 -2.11 -2.90 -15.90
CA GLY A 11 -3.11 -3.84 -15.38
C GLY A 11 -2.71 -4.51 -14.05
N GLU A 12 -1.45 -4.94 -13.94
CA GLU A 12 -0.94 -5.64 -12.76
C GLU A 12 -0.68 -4.69 -11.60
N CYS A 13 -0.06 -3.52 -11.85
CA CYS A 13 0.13 -2.50 -10.81
C CYS A 13 -1.22 -1.99 -10.30
N GLY A 14 -2.22 -1.78 -11.18
CA GLY A 14 -3.57 -1.39 -10.74
C GLY A 14 -4.22 -2.44 -9.84
N THR A 15 -4.04 -3.72 -10.19
CA THR A 15 -4.53 -4.85 -9.40
C THR A 15 -3.83 -4.97 -8.06
N VAL A 16 -2.50 -4.77 -8.02
CA VAL A 16 -1.70 -4.83 -6.80
C VAL A 16 -2.02 -3.65 -5.89
N ARG A 17 -2.06 -2.42 -6.42
CA ARG A 17 -2.42 -1.20 -5.67
C ARG A 17 -3.79 -1.32 -5.01
N SER A 18 -4.78 -1.86 -5.73
CA SER A 18 -6.13 -2.13 -5.19
C SER A 18 -6.16 -3.20 -4.06
N LYS A 19 -5.10 -4.01 -3.95
CA LYS A 19 -4.95 -5.07 -2.94
C LYS A 19 -4.01 -4.66 -1.79
N LEU A 20 -3.23 -3.59 -1.89
CA LEU A 20 -2.24 -3.19 -0.86
C LEU A 20 -2.86 -3.00 0.53
N GLY A 21 -4.03 -2.37 0.63
CA GLY A 21 -4.71 -2.21 1.91
C GLY A 21 -5.10 -3.55 2.56
N ARG A 22 -5.54 -4.54 1.76
CA ARG A 22 -5.85 -5.90 2.24
C ARG A 22 -4.58 -6.70 2.53
N TYR A 23 -3.54 -6.49 1.73
CA TYR A 23 -2.21 -7.09 1.91
C TYR A 23 -1.60 -6.68 3.25
N HIS A 24 -1.59 -5.37 3.55
CA HIS A 24 -1.11 -4.82 4.82
C HIS A 24 -1.88 -5.37 6.03
N ARG A 25 -3.22 -5.45 5.93
CA ARG A 25 -4.07 -6.01 6.99
C ARG A 25 -4.04 -7.54 7.08
N GLY A 26 -3.25 -8.23 6.27
CA GLY A 26 -3.18 -9.69 6.25
C GLY A 26 -4.42 -10.40 5.70
N LEU A 27 -5.41 -9.67 5.17
CA LEU A 27 -6.72 -10.17 4.70
C LEU A 27 -6.67 -10.87 3.33
N LEU A 28 -5.49 -11.06 2.76
CA LEU A 28 -5.31 -11.81 1.52
C LEU A 28 -4.95 -13.27 1.78
N SER A 29 -5.49 -14.17 0.96
CA SER A 29 -5.08 -15.58 0.92
C SER A 29 -3.58 -15.70 0.61
N ARG A 30 -2.93 -16.77 1.10
CA ARG A 30 -1.47 -17.01 0.93
C ARG A 30 -0.99 -16.82 -0.52
N LYS A 31 -1.71 -17.38 -1.50
CA LYS A 31 -1.41 -17.25 -2.94
C LYS A 31 -1.43 -15.79 -3.43
N LYS A 32 -2.44 -15.01 -3.00
CA LYS A 32 -2.59 -13.60 -3.38
C LYS A 32 -1.53 -12.73 -2.71
N ARG A 33 -1.15 -13.06 -1.46
CA ARG A 33 -0.08 -12.37 -0.74
C ARG A 33 1.27 -12.57 -1.42
N ALA A 34 1.59 -13.80 -1.82
CA ALA A 34 2.83 -14.10 -2.55
C ALA A 34 2.90 -13.34 -3.88
N ALA A 35 1.81 -13.32 -4.67
CA ALA A 35 1.77 -12.56 -5.92
C ALA A 35 2.00 -11.06 -5.73
N VAL A 36 1.40 -10.46 -4.69
CA VAL A 36 1.64 -9.05 -4.35
C VAL A 36 3.09 -8.82 -3.93
N ALA A 37 3.66 -9.69 -3.09
CA ALA A 37 5.04 -9.56 -2.62
C ALA A 37 6.05 -9.67 -3.78
N VAL A 38 5.84 -10.61 -4.72
CA VAL A 38 6.68 -10.74 -5.92
C VAL A 38 6.61 -9.47 -6.76
N HIS A 39 5.41 -8.94 -6.99
CA HIS A 39 5.26 -7.71 -7.75
C HIS A 39 5.86 -6.49 -7.04
N LEU A 40 5.77 -6.40 -5.71
CA LEU A 40 6.42 -5.34 -4.94
C LEU A 40 7.95 -5.42 -5.00
N ALA A 41 8.51 -6.61 -5.16
CA ALA A 41 9.96 -6.79 -5.34
C ALA A 41 10.44 -6.42 -6.75
N ASP A 42 9.56 -6.52 -7.75
CA ASP A 42 9.87 -6.23 -9.16
C ASP A 42 9.52 -4.78 -9.57
N CYS A 43 8.51 -4.18 -8.92
CA CYS A 43 8.00 -2.85 -9.27
C CYS A 43 8.22 -1.83 -8.15
N ASP A 44 9.29 -1.04 -8.31
CA ASP A 44 9.67 0.06 -7.40
C ASP A 44 8.52 1.06 -7.18
N SER A 45 7.78 1.44 -8.23
CA SER A 45 6.64 2.35 -8.09
C SER A 45 5.53 1.80 -7.18
N CYS A 46 5.26 0.49 -7.24
CA CYS A 46 4.29 -0.16 -6.35
C CYS A 46 4.85 -0.31 -4.93
N GLN A 47 6.16 -0.51 -4.79
CA GLN A 47 6.84 -0.53 -3.50
C GLN A 47 6.73 0.83 -2.80
N SER A 48 7.04 1.93 -3.47
CA SER A 48 6.91 3.28 -2.90
C SER A 48 5.48 3.54 -2.43
N CYS A 49 4.48 3.20 -3.26
CA CYS A 49 3.07 3.32 -2.89
C CYS A 49 2.71 2.50 -1.64
N TYR A 50 3.33 1.33 -1.47
CA TYR A 50 3.11 0.50 -0.28
C TYR A 50 3.74 1.11 0.97
N VAL A 51 4.96 1.66 0.86
CA VAL A 51 5.62 2.37 1.96
C VAL A 51 4.80 3.58 2.41
N GLU A 52 4.40 4.44 1.48
CA GLU A 52 3.53 5.60 1.78
C GLU A 52 2.22 5.17 2.47
N LEU A 53 1.63 4.07 2.02
CA LEU A 53 0.44 3.51 2.65
C LEU A 53 0.73 3.10 4.09
N VAL A 54 1.83 2.37 4.35
CA VAL A 54 2.22 1.95 5.71
C VAL A 54 2.46 3.16 6.62
N GLU A 55 3.11 4.21 6.12
CA GLU A 55 3.35 5.46 6.87
C GLU A 55 2.03 6.16 7.23
N LEU A 56 1.10 6.26 6.27
CA LEU A 56 -0.24 6.81 6.53
C LEU A 56 -1.03 6.00 7.58
N PHE A 57 -0.88 4.68 7.59
CA PHE A 57 -1.49 3.82 8.60
C PHE A 57 -0.79 3.92 9.96
N GLY A 58 0.54 4.11 10.00
CA GLY A 58 1.30 4.40 11.21
C GLY A 58 0.82 5.68 11.89
N HIS A 59 0.66 6.76 11.13
CA HIS A 59 0.13 8.03 11.64
C HIS A 59 -1.34 7.95 12.10
N ARG A 60 -2.14 7.00 11.60
CA ARG A 60 -3.51 6.79 12.11
C ARG A 60 -3.52 6.24 13.54
N ILE A 61 -2.49 5.51 13.96
CA ILE A 61 -2.35 5.05 15.36
C ILE A 61 -1.92 6.20 16.27
N GLU A 62 -1.14 7.14 15.74
CA GLU A 62 -0.61 8.29 16.48
C GLU A 62 -1.53 9.51 16.55
N ARG A 63 -2.77 9.47 16.03
CA ARG A 63 -3.74 10.51 16.39
C ARG A 63 -4.27 10.18 17.79
N PRO A 64 -3.80 10.85 18.87
CA PRO A 64 -4.54 10.80 20.11
C PRO A 64 -5.97 11.24 19.78
N ARG A 65 -6.95 10.45 20.21
CA ARG A 65 -8.32 10.91 20.27
C ARG A 65 -8.28 12.26 20.97
N ARG A 66 -8.51 13.36 20.23
CA ARG A 66 -8.88 14.63 20.86
C ARG A 66 -10.20 14.33 21.55
N ASN A 67 -10.09 13.97 22.83
CA ASN A 67 -11.17 13.95 23.77
C ASN A 67 -11.61 15.42 23.89
N GLY A 68 -12.50 15.83 23.00
CA GLY A 68 -13.21 17.10 23.11
C GLY A 68 -14.16 17.02 24.29
N LYS A 69 -13.61 17.07 25.51
CA LYS A 69 -14.32 17.63 26.65
C LYS A 69 -14.16 19.14 26.54
N ALA A 70 -15.10 19.78 25.86
CA ALA A 70 -15.41 21.18 26.12
C ALA A 70 -16.36 21.17 27.33
N ASP A 71 -15.77 21.40 28.50
CA ASP A 71 -16.47 21.86 29.70
C ASP A 71 -16.21 23.36 29.78
N GLN A 72 -17.29 24.13 29.68
CA GLN A 72 -17.57 25.45 30.28
C GLN A 72 -18.83 26.04 29.64
#